data_AF-A0A8S2F6R8-F1
#
_entry.id   AF-A0A8S2F6R8-F1
#
_cell.length_a   1.000
_cell.length_b   1.000
_cell.length_c   1.000
_cell.angle_alpha   90.00
_cell.angle_beta   90.00
_cell.angle_gamma   90.00
#
_symmetry.space_group_name_H-M   'P 1'
#
loop_
_entity.id
_entity.type
_entity.pdbx_description
1 polymer ?
#
loop_
_entity_poly.entity_id
_entity_poly.type
_entity_poly.pdbx_seq_one_letter_code
_entity_poly.pdbx_strand_id
1 'polypeptide(L)'
;MNLRYEAKHHLLKQVANRCNNFINLPCTISRRVQLRQCYEIMHTNILKPDTVSGKFSKRRTTSFTQTIQIALHDDHRFNYGEFVQCVKWVILDNVKYKIGDFFVFHLVSGEEIPLFVGIKYIVSIGKEWRFIVQCYDTVVFKQNSWCYQVNASDVTILDKNDFITHKAEDCYHINNLRFVRVPYRLTLVE
;
A
#
# COMPACT_ATOMS: atom_id res chain seq x y z
N MET A 1 -0.43 -26.69 -13.72
CA MET A 1 -1.85 -26.27 -13.59
C MET A 1 -2.72 -27.24 -12.75
N ASN A 2 -2.15 -28.16 -11.95
CA ASN A 2 -2.94 -29.21 -11.23
C ASN A 2 -3.39 -28.86 -9.80
N LEU A 3 -2.60 -28.10 -9.04
CA LEU A 3 -2.86 -27.85 -7.60
C LEU A 3 -4.19 -27.14 -7.31
N ARG A 4 -4.65 -26.26 -8.21
CA ARG A 4 -5.92 -25.53 -8.04
C ARG A 4 -7.15 -26.42 -8.24
N TYR A 5 -7.08 -27.39 -9.14
CA TYR A 5 -8.17 -28.34 -9.39
C TYR A 5 -8.30 -29.36 -8.26
N GLU A 6 -7.17 -29.81 -7.74
CA GLU A 6 -7.12 -30.79 -6.65
C GLU A 6 -7.67 -30.24 -5.34
N ALA A 7 -7.33 -28.99 -4.99
CA ALA A 7 -7.90 -28.29 -3.84
C ALA A 7 -9.43 -28.11 -3.96
N LYS A 8 -9.93 -27.74 -5.14
CA LYS A 8 -11.39 -27.62 -5.40
C LYS A 8 -12.09 -28.97 -5.31
N HIS A 9 -11.50 -30.01 -5.86
CA HIS A 9 -12.06 -31.36 -5.82
C HIS A 9 -12.14 -31.91 -4.39
N HIS A 10 -11.09 -31.69 -3.59
CA HIS A 10 -11.08 -32.07 -2.17
C HIS A 10 -12.18 -31.34 -1.37
N LEU A 11 -12.37 -30.04 -1.62
CA LEU A 11 -13.46 -29.27 -1.02
C LEU A 11 -14.83 -29.85 -1.36
N LEU A 12 -15.07 -30.16 -2.64
CA LEU A 12 -16.35 -30.73 -3.09
C LEU A 12 -16.64 -32.07 -2.42
N LYS A 13 -15.63 -32.94 -2.29
CA LYS A 13 -15.75 -34.21 -1.54
C LYS A 13 -16.08 -34.01 -0.07
N GLN A 14 -15.42 -33.06 0.60
CA GLN A 14 -15.72 -32.75 2.01
C GLN A 14 -17.15 -32.24 2.19
N VAL A 15 -17.64 -31.37 1.30
CA VAL A 15 -19.01 -30.87 1.36
C VAL A 15 -20.00 -31.99 1.09
N ALA A 16 -19.75 -32.83 0.08
CA ALA A 16 -20.57 -33.99 -0.26
C ALA A 16 -20.72 -34.95 0.94
N ASN A 17 -19.61 -35.31 1.57
CA ASN A 17 -19.59 -36.21 2.74
C ASN A 17 -20.35 -35.65 3.95
N ARG A 18 -20.48 -34.32 4.06
CA ARG A 18 -21.19 -33.65 5.16
C ARG A 18 -22.64 -33.31 4.82
N CYS A 19 -23.08 -33.47 3.58
CA CYS A 19 -24.41 -33.03 3.15
C CYS A 19 -25.53 -34.01 3.51
N ASN A 20 -25.24 -35.30 3.77
CA ASN A 20 -26.21 -36.37 4.08
C ASN A 20 -27.49 -36.37 3.20
N ASN A 21 -27.44 -35.74 2.01
CA ASN A 21 -28.56 -35.57 1.10
C ASN A 21 -28.09 -36.03 -0.29
N PHE A 22 -28.37 -37.31 -0.58
CA PHE A 22 -27.92 -37.99 -1.79
C PHE A 22 -28.86 -37.80 -2.99
N ILE A 23 -30.09 -37.31 -2.75
CA ILE A 23 -31.11 -37.13 -3.79
C ILE A 23 -30.79 -35.90 -4.65
N ASN A 24 -30.42 -34.79 -4.00
CA ASN A 24 -30.09 -33.52 -4.68
C ASN A 24 -28.66 -33.06 -4.35
N LEU A 25 -27.72 -34.01 -4.40
CA LEU A 25 -26.33 -33.79 -4.04
C LEU A 25 -25.68 -32.67 -4.87
N PRO A 26 -25.83 -32.61 -6.22
CA PRO A 26 -25.21 -31.54 -7.02
C PRO A 26 -25.74 -30.16 -6.65
N CYS A 27 -27.05 -30.01 -6.48
CA CYS A 27 -27.68 -28.74 -6.13
C CYS A 27 -27.23 -28.25 -4.74
N THR A 28 -27.16 -29.18 -3.77
CA THR A 28 -26.74 -28.89 -2.40
C THR A 28 -25.27 -28.48 -2.31
N ILE A 29 -24.39 -29.18 -3.03
CA ILE A 29 -22.97 -28.86 -3.10
C ILE A 29 -22.79 -27.49 -3.77
N SER A 30 -23.40 -27.25 -4.92
CA SER A 30 -23.31 -25.98 -5.65
C SER A 30 -23.76 -24.80 -4.79
N ARG A 31 -24.91 -24.91 -4.11
CA ARG A 31 -25.42 -23.84 -3.24
C ARG A 31 -24.50 -23.56 -2.06
N ARG A 32 -23.96 -24.59 -1.39
CA ARG A 32 -23.04 -24.41 -0.25
C ARG A 32 -21.71 -23.80 -0.68
N VAL A 33 -21.16 -24.24 -1.81
CA VAL A 33 -19.91 -23.67 -2.36
C VAL A 33 -20.13 -22.23 -2.78
N GLN A 34 -21.24 -21.92 -3.44
CA GLN A 34 -21.57 -20.56 -3.86
C GLN A 34 -21.76 -19.63 -2.66
N LEU A 35 -22.50 -20.06 -1.62
CA LEU A 35 -22.66 -19.27 -0.39
C LEU A 35 -21.33 -19.04 0.32
N ARG A 36 -20.45 -20.04 0.36
CA ARG A 36 -19.10 -19.89 0.91
C ARG A 36 -18.27 -18.89 0.12
N GLN A 37 -18.31 -18.95 -1.22
CA GLN A 37 -17.61 -17.98 -2.07
C GLN A 37 -18.17 -16.57 -1.89
N CYS A 38 -19.49 -16.42 -1.85
CA CYS A 38 -20.13 -15.15 -1.55
C CYS A 38 -19.69 -14.63 -0.18
N TYR A 39 -19.64 -15.48 0.86
CA TYR A 39 -19.13 -15.10 2.16
C TYR A 39 -17.66 -14.69 2.12
N GLU A 40 -16.78 -15.44 1.44
CA GLU A 40 -15.36 -15.10 1.32
C GLU A 40 -15.15 -13.75 0.61
N ILE A 41 -15.92 -13.48 -0.46
CA ILE A 41 -15.90 -12.22 -1.22
C ILE A 41 -16.49 -11.06 -0.39
N MET A 42 -17.61 -11.30 0.28
CA MET A 42 -18.27 -10.27 1.11
C MET A 42 -17.47 -9.99 2.38
N HIS A 43 -16.84 -10.99 2.99
CA HIS A 43 -15.97 -10.83 4.15
C HIS A 43 -14.75 -9.97 3.83
N THR A 44 -14.18 -10.09 2.63
CA THR A 44 -13.09 -9.20 2.19
C THR A 44 -13.52 -7.74 2.03
N ASN A 45 -14.80 -7.48 1.76
CA ASN A 45 -15.30 -6.14 1.43
C ASN A 45 -16.13 -5.48 2.55
N ILE A 46 -16.76 -6.24 3.46
CA ILE A 46 -17.76 -5.74 4.42
C ILE A 46 -17.31 -5.88 5.89
N LEU A 47 -16.52 -6.92 6.21
CA LEU A 47 -16.22 -7.27 7.61
C LEU A 47 -14.80 -6.92 8.06
N LYS A 48 -13.94 -6.45 7.15
CA LYS A 48 -12.63 -5.93 7.53
C LYS A 48 -12.79 -4.50 8.03
N PRO A 49 -12.22 -4.15 9.19
CA PRO A 49 -12.17 -2.74 9.59
C PRO A 49 -11.44 -1.94 8.51
N ASP A 50 -11.97 -0.76 8.18
CA ASP A 50 -11.44 0.15 7.15
C ASP A 50 -9.97 0.53 7.39
N THR A 51 -9.51 0.37 8.63
CA THR A 51 -8.15 0.63 9.07
C THR A 51 -7.61 -0.53 9.91
N VAL A 52 -6.49 -1.10 9.48
CA VAL A 52 -5.71 -2.07 10.28
C VAL A 52 -4.28 -1.60 10.36
N SER A 53 -3.72 -1.46 11.55
CA SER A 53 -2.34 -1.00 11.73
C SER A 53 -1.44 -2.03 12.43
N GLY A 54 -0.14 -1.85 12.28
CA GLY A 54 0.84 -2.50 13.13
C GLY A 54 0.83 -1.98 14.57
N LYS A 55 1.76 -2.48 15.38
CA LYS A 55 1.95 -2.06 16.77
C LYS A 55 2.34 -0.58 16.83
N PHE A 56 1.64 0.16 17.70
CA PHE A 56 1.97 1.54 18.01
C PHE A 56 3.26 1.66 18.83
N SER A 57 4.04 2.68 18.50
CA SER A 57 5.21 3.13 19.23
C SER A 57 5.11 4.62 19.43
N LYS A 58 5.51 5.13 20.60
CA LYS A 58 5.54 6.57 20.85
C LYS A 58 6.92 7.10 20.51
N ARG A 59 6.97 8.25 19.85
CA ARG A 59 8.21 8.94 19.52
C ARG A 59 8.03 10.45 19.74
N ARG A 60 9.03 11.13 20.31
CA ARG A 60 8.98 12.59 20.43
C ARG A 60 9.27 13.25 19.09
N THR A 61 8.60 14.34 18.76
CA THR A 61 8.87 15.11 17.52
C THR A 61 10.33 15.59 17.44
N THR A 62 10.95 15.89 18.57
CA THR A 62 12.38 16.27 18.66
C THR A 62 13.37 15.14 18.35
N SER A 63 12.91 13.89 18.26
CA SER A 63 13.78 12.74 17.96
C SER A 63 13.86 12.41 16.47
N PHE A 64 13.12 13.11 15.62
CA PHE A 64 13.26 13.00 14.16
C PHE A 64 14.51 13.75 13.67
N THR A 65 14.90 13.52 12.41
CA THR A 65 15.98 14.29 11.77
C THR A 65 15.57 15.75 11.60
N GLN A 66 16.54 16.68 11.53
CA GLN A 66 16.27 18.11 11.42
C GLN A 66 15.32 18.46 10.25
N THR A 67 15.50 17.84 9.09
CA THR A 67 14.61 18.02 7.92
C THR A 67 13.15 17.65 8.20
N ILE A 68 12.91 16.58 8.96
CA ILE A 68 11.57 16.16 9.36
C ILE A 68 11.03 17.08 10.45
N GLN A 69 11.87 17.54 11.38
CA GLN A 69 11.45 18.48 12.40
C GLN A 69 10.95 19.80 11.79
N ILE A 70 11.61 20.29 10.73
CA ILE A 70 11.17 21.47 9.97
C ILE A 70 9.81 21.20 9.32
N ALA A 71 9.66 20.10 8.57
CA ALA A 71 8.39 19.74 7.95
C ALA A 71 7.24 19.55 8.95
N LEU A 72 7.54 19.04 10.16
CA LEU A 72 6.56 18.92 11.25
C LEU A 72 6.22 20.28 11.89
N HIS A 73 7.18 21.19 11.97
CA HIS A 73 6.95 22.53 12.53
C HIS A 73 6.05 23.38 11.62
N ASP A 74 6.15 23.19 10.30
CA ASP A 74 5.31 23.88 9.32
C ASP A 74 3.86 23.34 9.29
N ASP A 75 3.64 22.12 9.80
CA ASP A 75 2.31 21.52 9.93
C ASP A 75 1.71 21.80 11.32
N HIS A 76 0.72 22.70 11.34
CA HIS A 76 -0.03 23.13 12.53
C HIS A 76 -0.75 22.01 13.29
N ARG A 77 -0.83 20.79 12.75
CA ARG A 77 -1.40 19.61 13.42
C ARG A 77 -0.41 18.93 14.37
N PHE A 78 0.88 19.29 14.29
CA PHE A 78 1.92 18.72 15.13
C PHE A 78 2.45 19.75 16.14
N ASN A 79 2.47 19.36 17.41
CA ASN A 79 3.11 20.14 18.45
C ASN A 79 4.59 19.76 18.57
N TYR A 80 5.46 20.75 18.49
CA TYR A 80 6.89 20.55 18.72
C TYR A 80 7.16 20.11 20.17
N GLY A 81 8.02 19.12 20.36
CA GLY A 81 8.33 18.52 21.67
C GLY A 81 7.40 17.40 22.14
N GLU A 82 6.20 17.26 21.56
CA GLU A 82 5.22 16.26 21.99
C GLU A 82 5.47 14.85 21.44
N PHE A 83 4.77 13.88 22.02
CA PHE A 83 4.80 12.50 21.57
C PHE A 83 3.78 12.25 20.47
N VAL A 84 4.26 11.68 19.36
CA VAL A 84 3.43 11.18 18.27
C VAL A 84 3.37 9.65 18.29
N GLN A 85 2.24 9.11 17.85
CA GLN A 85 2.05 7.66 17.71
C GLN A 85 2.48 7.21 16.32
N CYS A 86 3.51 6.36 16.24
CA CYS A 86 4.05 5.84 14.99
C CYS A 86 3.80 4.34 14.84
N VAL A 87 3.58 3.90 13.61
CA VAL A 87 3.46 2.47 13.25
C VAL A 87 4.41 2.12 12.12
N LYS A 88 4.77 0.84 11.99
CA LYS A 88 5.61 0.35 10.88
C LYS A 88 4.84 0.18 9.56
N TRP A 89 3.54 -0.05 9.66
CA TRP A 89 2.63 -0.23 8.52
C TRP A 89 1.18 0.05 8.95
N VAL A 90 0.36 0.42 7.97
CA VAL A 90 -1.09 0.58 8.10
C VAL A 90 -1.77 0.13 6.81
N ILE A 91 -2.96 -0.43 6.91
CA ILE A 91 -3.86 -0.73 5.80
C ILE A 91 -4.99 0.28 5.89
N LEU A 92 -5.15 1.10 4.85
CA LEU A 92 -6.25 2.05 4.68
C LEU A 92 -6.93 1.74 3.36
N ASP A 93 -8.25 1.60 3.35
CA ASP A 93 -9.04 1.31 2.13
C ASP A 93 -8.47 0.13 1.31
N ASN A 94 -8.08 -0.95 2.00
CA ASN A 94 -7.42 -2.14 1.45
C ASN A 94 -6.01 -1.93 0.84
N VAL A 95 -5.44 -0.72 0.91
CA VAL A 95 -4.05 -0.46 0.50
C VAL A 95 -3.14 -0.53 1.70
N LYS A 96 -2.11 -1.38 1.62
CA LYS A 96 -1.09 -1.52 2.66
C LYS A 96 0.08 -0.56 2.43
N TYR A 97 0.24 0.38 3.34
CA TYR A 97 1.36 1.30 3.42
C TYR A 97 2.36 0.79 4.45
N LYS A 98 3.65 0.74 4.10
CA LYS A 98 4.73 0.34 5.00
C LYS A 98 5.89 1.32 4.88
N ILE A 99 6.60 1.54 6.00
CA ILE A 99 7.86 2.30 5.96
C ILE A 99 8.83 1.65 4.96
N GLY A 100 9.42 2.49 4.11
CA GLY A 100 10.30 2.09 3.01
C GLY A 100 9.58 1.81 1.69
N ASP A 101 8.25 1.73 1.67
CA ASP A 101 7.50 1.64 0.41
C ASP A 101 7.62 2.95 -0.37
N PHE A 102 7.61 2.82 -1.70
CA PHE A 102 7.59 3.92 -2.64
C PHE A 102 6.26 3.99 -3.38
N PHE A 103 5.75 5.20 -3.56
CA PHE A 103 4.50 5.46 -4.27
C PHE A 103 4.67 6.61 -5.25
N VAL A 104 3.81 6.66 -6.26
CA VAL A 104 3.60 7.84 -7.10
C VAL A 104 2.57 8.72 -6.40
N PHE A 105 2.89 10.00 -6.21
CA PHE A 105 1.97 10.96 -5.59
C PHE A 105 1.52 12.07 -6.54
N HIS A 106 2.28 12.32 -7.60
CA HIS A 106 1.96 13.37 -8.57
C HIS A 106 2.49 12.99 -9.96
N LEU A 107 1.80 13.46 -11.01
CA LEU A 107 2.29 13.44 -12.39
C LEU A 107 2.44 14.88 -12.84
N VAL A 108 3.64 15.30 -13.25
CA VAL A 108 3.84 16.68 -13.73
C VAL A 108 3.00 16.91 -14.99
N SER A 109 2.08 17.86 -14.91
CA SER A 109 1.14 18.20 -15.99
C SER A 109 1.88 18.52 -17.29
N GLY A 110 1.44 17.94 -18.40
CA GLY A 110 1.97 18.17 -19.74
C GLY A 110 2.94 17.10 -20.23
N GLU A 111 3.80 16.55 -19.37
CA GLU A 111 4.80 15.54 -19.75
C GLU A 111 4.57 14.16 -19.11
N GLU A 112 3.53 14.04 -18.26
CA GLU A 112 3.18 12.82 -17.51
C GLU A 112 4.37 12.19 -16.76
N ILE A 113 5.29 13.04 -16.30
CA ILE A 113 6.47 12.59 -15.56
C ILE A 113 6.06 12.26 -14.12
N PRO A 114 6.26 11.02 -13.66
CA PRO A 114 5.88 10.66 -12.30
C PRO A 114 6.84 11.24 -11.28
N LEU A 115 6.28 11.78 -10.20
CA LEU A 115 7.01 12.12 -8.99
C LEU A 115 6.76 11.04 -7.94
N PHE A 116 7.84 10.66 -7.26
CA PHE A 116 7.82 9.55 -6.33
C PHE A 116 7.99 10.03 -4.90
N VAL A 117 7.44 9.26 -3.97
CA VAL A 117 7.61 9.45 -2.53
C VAL A 117 7.99 8.15 -1.88
N GLY A 118 8.96 8.20 -0.97
CA GLY A 118 9.33 7.08 -0.12
C GLY A 118 8.87 7.31 1.32
N ILE A 119 8.06 6.40 1.87
CA ILE A 119 7.52 6.52 3.22
C ILE A 119 8.64 6.37 4.25
N LYS A 120 8.91 7.43 5.03
CA LYS A 120 9.87 7.42 6.13
C LYS A 120 9.20 7.07 7.46
N TYR A 121 8.04 7.66 7.72
CA TYR A 121 7.27 7.40 8.93
C TYR A 121 5.77 7.42 8.64
N ILE A 122 5.03 6.65 9.43
CA ILE A 122 3.56 6.62 9.43
C ILE A 122 3.12 7.00 10.82
N VAL A 123 2.36 8.08 10.92
CA VAL A 123 1.96 8.71 12.18
C VAL A 123 0.43 8.75 12.28
N SER A 124 -0.08 8.50 13.47
CA SER A 124 -1.49 8.65 13.83
C SER A 124 -1.64 9.88 14.71
N ILE A 125 -2.49 10.82 14.29
CA ILE A 125 -2.90 11.99 15.08
C ILE A 125 -4.41 11.91 15.27
N GLY A 126 -4.84 11.60 16.50
CA GLY A 126 -6.25 11.32 16.76
C GLY A 126 -6.76 10.13 15.93
N LYS A 127 -7.66 10.41 14.98
CA LYS A 127 -8.23 9.42 14.05
C LYS A 127 -7.64 9.49 12.63
N GLU A 128 -6.72 10.41 12.39
CA GLU A 128 -6.15 10.68 11.07
C GLU A 128 -4.76 10.05 10.93
N TRP A 129 -4.46 9.58 9.72
CA TRP A 129 -3.17 9.01 9.36
C TRP A 129 -2.40 9.98 8.48
N ARG A 130 -1.14 10.23 8.84
CA ARG A 130 -0.22 11.08 8.10
C ARG A 130 1.03 10.31 7.74
N PHE A 131 1.54 10.57 6.55
CA PHE A 131 2.73 9.93 6.00
C PHE A 131 3.83 10.97 5.88
N ILE A 132 4.88 10.81 6.67
CA ILE A 132 6.10 11.61 6.51
C ILE A 132 6.91 10.94 5.41
N VAL A 133 7.07 11.63 4.29
CA VAL A 133 7.66 11.10 3.08
C VAL A 133 8.89 11.89 2.65
N GLN A 134 9.80 11.19 1.98
CA GLN A 134 10.85 11.82 1.19
C GLN A 134 10.34 11.92 -0.25
N CYS A 135 10.28 13.11 -0.81
CA CYS A 135 9.99 13.34 -2.22
C CYS A 135 11.20 13.03 -3.09
N TYR A 136 10.91 12.60 -4.31
CA TYR A 136 11.89 12.28 -5.32
C TYR A 136 11.46 12.77 -6.70
N ASP A 137 12.29 13.62 -7.29
CA ASP A 137 12.11 14.10 -8.65
C ASP A 137 12.69 13.12 -9.66
N THR A 138 11.93 12.87 -10.72
CA THR A 138 12.39 12.07 -11.84
C THR A 138 13.42 12.84 -12.66
N VAL A 139 14.58 12.24 -12.84
CA VAL A 139 15.67 12.78 -13.67
C VAL A 139 15.53 12.28 -15.11
N VAL A 140 15.39 10.96 -15.27
CA VAL A 140 15.31 10.33 -16.59
C VAL A 140 14.69 8.94 -16.48
N PHE A 141 13.96 8.54 -17.51
CA PHE A 141 13.49 7.18 -17.67
C PHE A 141 14.49 6.35 -18.49
N LYS A 142 14.99 5.25 -17.91
CA LYS A 142 15.92 4.33 -18.58
C LYS A 142 15.16 3.18 -19.21
N GLN A 143 14.97 3.24 -20.53
CA GLN A 143 14.23 2.22 -21.28
C GLN A 143 14.84 0.81 -21.15
N ASN A 144 16.17 0.68 -21.18
CA ASN A 144 16.81 -0.64 -21.14
C ASN A 144 16.55 -1.41 -19.83
N SER A 145 16.33 -0.70 -18.72
CA SER A 145 16.09 -1.27 -17.40
C SER A 145 14.67 -1.04 -16.87
N TRP A 146 13.83 -0.40 -17.68
CA TRP A 146 12.45 -0.04 -17.36
C TRP A 146 12.28 0.60 -15.97
N CYS A 147 13.12 1.60 -15.69
CA CYS A 147 13.13 2.27 -14.39
C CYS A 147 13.33 3.78 -14.53
N TYR A 148 12.89 4.51 -13.50
CA TYR A 148 13.09 5.94 -13.38
C TYR A 148 14.31 6.20 -12.51
N GLN A 149 15.28 6.93 -13.02
CA GLN A 149 16.32 7.52 -12.20
C GLN A 149 15.73 8.70 -11.45
N VAL A 150 15.93 8.75 -10.13
CA VAL A 150 15.35 9.78 -9.29
C VAL A 150 16.37 10.40 -8.35
N ASN A 151 16.18 11.67 -8.03
CA ASN A 151 16.95 12.40 -7.02
C ASN A 151 16.08 12.71 -5.82
N ALA A 152 16.65 12.70 -4.62
CA ALA A 152 15.91 13.11 -3.43
C ALA A 152 15.74 14.63 -3.41
N SER A 153 14.53 15.06 -3.11
CA SER A 153 14.14 16.47 -3.02
C SER A 153 13.77 16.77 -1.56
N ASP A 154 12.62 17.38 -1.32
CA ASP A 154 12.19 17.75 0.03
C ASP A 154 11.52 16.62 0.81
N VAL A 155 11.39 16.85 2.11
CA VAL A 155 10.57 16.01 3.01
C VAL A 155 9.26 16.73 3.24
N THR A 156 8.15 16.01 3.07
CA THR A 156 6.80 16.56 3.24
C THR A 156 5.91 15.59 4.02
N ILE A 157 4.72 16.07 4.37
CA ILE A 157 3.69 15.29 5.06
C ILE A 157 2.51 15.16 4.10
N LEU A 158 2.11 13.92 3.84
CA LEU A 158 1.01 13.59 2.94
C LEU A 158 -0.10 12.82 3.66
N ASP A 159 -1.28 12.88 3.05
CA ASP A 159 -2.47 12.15 3.39
C ASP A 159 -2.67 10.95 2.47
N LYS A 160 -3.56 10.03 2.84
CA LYS A 160 -3.88 8.88 1.97
C LYS A 160 -4.38 9.29 0.58
N ASN A 161 -5.05 10.45 0.50
CA ASN A 161 -5.66 10.96 -0.73
C ASN A 161 -4.63 11.58 -1.69
N ASP A 162 -3.42 11.87 -1.20
CA ASP A 162 -2.37 12.47 -2.02
C ASP A 162 -1.61 11.41 -2.85
N PHE A 163 -1.86 10.12 -2.62
CA PHE A 163 -1.25 9.05 -3.40
C PHE A 163 -2.13 8.70 -4.62
N ILE A 164 -1.51 8.56 -5.79
CA ILE A 164 -2.19 8.15 -7.04
C ILE A 164 -2.37 6.61 -7.09
N THR A 165 -2.42 5.94 -5.93
CA THR A 165 -2.56 4.46 -5.76
C THR A 165 -1.47 3.58 -6.36
N HIS A 166 -0.55 4.10 -7.18
CA HIS A 166 0.52 3.32 -7.79
C HIS A 166 1.68 3.11 -6.83
N LYS A 167 1.70 1.94 -6.20
CA LYS A 167 2.86 1.46 -5.45
C LYS A 167 3.96 1.05 -6.42
N ALA A 168 5.18 1.54 -6.20
CA ALA A 168 6.35 1.09 -6.93
C ALA A 168 6.69 -0.37 -6.60
N GLU A 169 7.23 -1.10 -7.56
CA GLU A 169 7.66 -2.50 -7.36
C GLU A 169 8.90 -2.57 -6.48
N ASP A 170 9.88 -1.70 -6.78
CA ASP A 170 11.17 -1.72 -6.12
C ASP A 170 11.89 -0.37 -6.21
N CYS A 171 12.83 -0.15 -5.30
CA CYS A 171 13.74 0.98 -5.30
C CYS A 171 15.16 0.50 -4.98
N TYR A 172 16.11 0.79 -5.87
CA TYR A 172 17.49 0.32 -5.75
C TYR A 172 18.50 1.46 -5.89
N HIS A 173 19.68 1.21 -5.33
CA HIS A 173 20.78 2.17 -5.28
C HIS A 173 22.00 1.60 -5.98
N ILE A 174 22.47 2.26 -7.04
CA ILE A 174 23.63 1.83 -7.83
C ILE A 174 24.49 3.06 -8.08
N ASN A 175 25.78 3.01 -7.72
CA ASN A 175 26.74 4.09 -7.95
C ASN A 175 26.26 5.47 -7.47
N ASN A 176 25.71 5.53 -6.24
CA ASN A 176 25.10 6.72 -5.65
C ASN A 176 23.84 7.27 -6.35
N LEU A 177 23.34 6.60 -7.38
CA LEU A 177 22.08 6.94 -8.05
C LEU A 177 20.95 6.09 -7.49
N ARG A 178 19.74 6.67 -7.42
CA ARG A 178 18.53 5.94 -7.04
C ARG A 178 17.67 5.67 -8.26
N PHE A 179 17.08 4.49 -8.28
CA PHE A 179 16.20 4.06 -9.34
C PHE A 179 14.92 3.49 -8.75
N VAL A 180 13.79 3.87 -9.32
CA VAL A 180 12.47 3.38 -8.94
C VAL A 180 11.88 2.63 -10.11
N ARG A 181 11.40 1.41 -9.85
CA ARG A 181 10.71 0.58 -10.83
C ARG A 181 9.24 0.54 -10.52
N VAL A 182 8.42 0.67 -11.56
CA VAL A 182 6.96 0.59 -11.51
C VAL A 182 6.47 -0.53 -12.43
N PRO A 183 5.30 -1.13 -12.13
CA PRO A 183 4.82 -2.31 -12.86
C PRO A 183 4.50 -2.03 -14.33
N TYR A 184 4.27 -0.77 -14.68
CA TYR A 184 4.06 -0.29 -16.04
C TYR A 184 4.66 1.10 -16.17
N ARG A 185 4.98 1.46 -17.42
CA ARG A 185 5.37 2.84 -17.72
C ARG A 185 4.16 3.73 -17.46
N LEU A 186 4.34 4.77 -16.65
CA LEU A 186 3.27 5.68 -16.25
C LEU A 186 2.94 6.74 -17.31
N THR A 187 3.42 6.54 -18.53
CA THR A 187 3.08 7.38 -19.69
C THR A 187 1.92 6.73 -20.46
N LEU A 188 0.91 7.50 -20.83
CA LEU A 188 -0.08 7.11 -21.83
C LEU A 188 0.24 7.80 -23.16
N VAL A 189 0.76 6.97 -24.09
CA VAL A 189 0.56 7.01 -25.56
C VAL A 189 1.18 8.21 -26.30
N GLU A 190 1.95 7.90 -27.34
CA GLU A 190 2.42 8.84 -28.37
C GLU A 190 1.28 9.60 -29.07
#